data_AF-A0A2D8EVI3-F1
#
_entry.id   AF-A0A2D8EVI3-F1
#
_cell.length_a   1.000
_cell.length_b   1.000
_cell.length_c   1.000
_cell.angle_alpha   90.00
_cell.angle_beta   90.00
_cell.angle_gamma   90.00
#
_symmetry.space_group_name_H-M   'P 1'
#
loop_
_entity.id
_entity.type
_entity.pdbx_description
1 polymer ?
#
loop_
_entity_poly.entity_id
_entity_poly.type
_entity_poly.pdbx_seq_one_letter_code
_entity_poly.pdbx_strand_id
1 'polypeptide(L)'
;MALSESIEYDKLEIVGQYKAVQVRKATVIKKDGVELTRSFERYVLNPGTLDASDNLVDTDLSAEPAEVSSICTAAWTTDVKALWKAKLIADKSV
;
A
#
# COMPACT_ATOMS: atom_id res chain seq x y z
N MET A 1 25.24 -23.98 10.46
CA MET A 1 24.71 -22.69 10.90
C MET A 1 24.43 -21.87 9.67
N ALA A 2 23.16 -21.81 9.27
CA ALA A 2 22.69 -21.01 8.15
C ALA A 2 21.80 -19.88 8.68
N LEU A 3 22.12 -18.65 8.30
CA LEU A 3 21.21 -17.51 8.44
C LEU A 3 20.45 -17.34 7.13
N SER A 4 19.14 -17.12 7.21
CA SER A 4 18.32 -16.75 6.05
C SER A 4 17.50 -15.52 6.37
N GLU A 5 17.33 -14.67 5.35
CA GLU A 5 16.48 -13.49 5.38
C GLU A 5 15.33 -13.68 4.40
N SER A 6 14.12 -13.32 4.81
CA SER A 6 12.94 -13.30 3.95
C SER A 6 12.10 -12.05 4.18
N ILE A 7 11.46 -11.58 3.11
CA ILE A 7 10.47 -10.51 3.16
C ILE A 7 9.08 -11.15 3.07
N GLU A 8 8.20 -10.80 4.00
CA GLU A 8 6.81 -11.26 4.05
C GLU A 8 5.88 -10.03 4.06
N TYR A 9 4.91 -9.94 3.16
CA TYR A 9 3.84 -8.94 3.23
C TYR A 9 2.67 -9.53 4.02
N ASP A 10 2.87 -9.65 5.33
CA ASP A 10 2.04 -10.50 6.20
C ASP A 10 0.67 -9.90 6.58
N LYS A 11 0.40 -8.65 6.22
CA LYS A 11 -0.86 -7.94 6.50
C LYS A 11 -1.12 -6.84 5.48
N LEU A 12 -2.36 -6.86 4.96
CA LEU A 12 -2.93 -5.85 4.06
C LEU A 12 -4.32 -5.46 4.58
N GLU A 13 -4.52 -4.18 4.88
CA GLU A 13 -5.77 -3.65 5.45
C GLU A 13 -6.35 -2.55 4.57
N ILE A 14 -7.61 -2.68 4.16
CA ILE A 14 -8.32 -1.65 3.39
C ILE A 14 -9.09 -0.76 4.38
N VAL A 15 -8.72 0.50 4.49
CA VAL A 15 -9.20 1.40 5.56
C VAL A 15 -9.95 2.60 5.01
N GLY A 16 -11.08 2.91 5.65
CA GLY A 16 -11.84 4.14 5.43
C GLY A 16 -12.64 4.16 4.12
N GLN A 17 -13.24 5.32 3.85
CA GLN A 17 -14.12 5.51 2.70
C GLN A 17 -13.37 5.53 1.35
N TYR A 18 -12.13 6.02 1.34
CA TYR A 18 -11.29 6.12 0.14
C TYR A 18 -10.43 4.88 -0.09
N LYS A 19 -10.63 3.82 0.72
CA LYS A 19 -9.95 2.54 0.59
C LYS A 19 -8.43 2.68 0.59
N ALA A 20 -7.89 3.42 1.55
CA ALA A 20 -6.44 3.47 1.76
C ALA A 20 -5.94 2.05 2.10
N VAL A 21 -4.94 1.57 1.39
CA VAL A 21 -4.39 0.22 1.60
C VAL A 21 -3.18 0.35 2.50
N GLN A 22 -3.28 -0.13 3.73
CA GLN A 22 -2.18 -0.18 4.69
C GLN A 22 -1.45 -1.49 4.51
N VAL A 23 -0.14 -1.40 4.26
CA VAL A 23 0.73 -2.55 4.00
C VAL A 23 1.73 -2.70 5.14
N ARG A 24 1.90 -3.93 5.63
CA ARG A 24 2.99 -4.27 6.54
C ARG A 24 3.96 -5.23 5.85
N LYS A 25 5.19 -4.77 5.68
CA LYS A 25 6.32 -5.54 5.20
C LYS A 25 7.12 -6.01 6.40
N ALA A 26 7.26 -7.32 6.57
CA ALA A 26 8.05 -7.94 7.62
C ALA A 26 9.37 -8.46 7.05
N THR A 27 10.49 -8.07 7.64
CA THR A 27 11.79 -8.71 7.39
C THR A 27 12.06 -9.72 8.49
N VAL A 28 12.25 -10.98 8.12
CA VAL A 28 12.38 -12.10 9.04
C VAL A 28 13.76 -12.73 8.90
N ILE A 29 14.51 -12.81 10.00
CA ILE A 29 15.81 -13.46 10.05
C ILE A 29 15.68 -14.78 10.80
N LYS A 30 16.11 -15.88 10.18
CA LYS A 30 16.08 -17.24 10.75
C LYS A 30 17.49 -17.80 10.89
N LYS A 31 17.72 -18.61 11.92
CA LYS A 31 18.93 -19.43 12.11
C LYS A 31 18.54 -20.89 12.15
N ASP A 32 19.08 -21.65 11.20
CA ASP A 32 18.78 -23.09 11.05
C ASP A 32 17.26 -23.36 11.06
N GLY A 33 16.50 -22.49 10.39
CA GLY A 33 15.03 -22.56 10.28
C GLY A 33 14.23 -21.90 11.40
N VAL A 34 14.86 -21.55 12.53
CA VAL A 34 14.19 -20.92 13.67
C VAL A 34 14.25 -19.39 13.54
N GLU A 35 13.10 -18.72 13.62
CA GLU A 35 13.03 -17.25 13.62
C GLU A 35 13.78 -16.67 14.84
N LEU A 36 14.72 -15.77 14.56
CA LEU A 36 15.49 -15.04 15.58
C LEU A 36 14.90 -13.65 15.83
N THR A 37 14.58 -12.94 14.76
CA THR A 37 14.03 -11.59 14.84
C THR A 37 13.15 -11.29 13.64
N ARG A 38 12.22 -10.37 13.86
CA ARG A 38 11.31 -9.83 12.86
C ARG A 38 11.22 -8.32 13.06
N SER A 39 11.44 -7.57 11.99
CA SER A 39 11.21 -6.13 11.94
C SER A 39 10.07 -5.81 10.99
N PHE A 40 9.41 -4.67 11.21
CA PHE A 40 8.24 -4.26 10.45
C PHE A 40 8.42 -2.87 9.87
N GLU A 41 8.18 -2.75 8.57
CA GLU A 41 7.97 -1.49 7.86
C GLU A 41 6.49 -1.39 7.48
N ARG A 42 5.89 -0.22 7.71
CA ARG A 42 4.48 0.04 7.37
C ARG A 42 4.41 1.24 6.45
N TYR A 43 3.60 1.11 5.41
CA TYR A 43 3.31 2.19 4.49
C TYR A 43 1.84 2.14 4.07
N VAL A 44 1.38 3.24 3.48
CA VAL A 44 0.00 3.39 3.04
C VAL A 44 -0.01 3.78 1.58
N LEU A 45 -0.78 3.05 0.78
CA LEU A 45 -1.06 3.37 -0.60
C LEU A 45 -2.46 3.99 -0.70
N ASN A 46 -2.57 5.05 -1.48
CA ASN A 46 -3.84 5.72 -1.78
C ASN A 46 -4.16 5.56 -3.28
N PRO A 47 -5.40 5.84 -3.73
CA PRO A 47 -5.76 5.63 -5.13
C PRO A 47 -4.94 6.44 -6.15
N GLY A 48 -4.38 7.59 -5.74
CA GLY A 48 -3.59 8.45 -6.62
C GLY A 48 -3.29 9.82 -6.01
N THR A 49 -2.71 10.70 -6.83
CA THR A 49 -2.42 12.11 -6.49
C THR A 49 -2.95 13.04 -7.57
N LEU A 50 -3.12 14.34 -7.26
CA LEU A 50 -3.54 15.31 -8.28
C LEU A 50 -2.33 15.83 -9.08
N ASP A 51 -2.49 15.94 -10.38
CA ASP A 51 -1.59 16.74 -11.21
C ASP A 51 -1.90 18.25 -11.10
N ALA A 52 -1.22 19.06 -11.91
CA ALA A 52 -1.40 20.51 -11.96
C ALA A 52 -2.76 20.96 -12.50
N SER A 53 -3.50 20.09 -13.19
CA SER A 53 -4.83 20.35 -13.77
C SER A 53 -5.94 19.64 -12.99
N ASP A 54 -5.67 19.23 -11.75
CA ASP A 54 -6.58 18.47 -10.90
C ASP A 54 -7.09 17.17 -11.54
N ASN A 55 -6.30 16.51 -12.39
CA ASN A 55 -6.56 15.14 -12.78
C ASN A 55 -5.98 14.19 -11.73
N LEU A 56 -6.70 13.09 -11.47
CA LEU A 56 -6.16 12.02 -10.63
C LEU A 56 -5.15 11.22 -11.46
N VAL A 57 -3.89 11.29 -11.06
CA VAL A 57 -2.84 10.40 -11.53
C VAL A 57 -2.82 9.20 -10.58
N ASP A 58 -3.12 8.02 -11.12
CA ASP A 58 -3.14 6.77 -10.37
C ASP A 58 -1.78 6.52 -9.69
N THR A 59 -1.82 5.94 -8.48
CA THR A 59 -0.60 5.48 -7.81
C THR A 59 0.06 4.39 -8.63
N ASP A 60 1.35 4.55 -8.93
CA ASP A 60 2.15 3.53 -9.60
C ASP A 60 2.40 2.35 -8.66
N LEU A 61 1.96 1.15 -9.08
CA LEU A 61 2.06 -0.10 -8.33
C LEU A 61 3.12 -1.04 -8.95
N SER A 62 3.92 -0.57 -9.91
CA SER A 62 4.89 -1.41 -10.63
C SER A 62 6.01 -1.96 -9.74
N ALA A 63 6.32 -1.26 -8.64
CA ALA A 63 7.29 -1.68 -7.63
C ALA A 63 6.68 -2.53 -6.50
N GLU A 64 5.35 -2.67 -6.46
CA GLU A 64 4.64 -3.39 -5.41
C GLU A 64 4.53 -4.90 -5.73
N PRO A 65 4.51 -5.77 -4.71
CA PRO A 65 4.24 -7.20 -4.90
C PRO A 65 2.87 -7.44 -5.54
N ALA A 66 2.77 -8.51 -6.34
CA ALA A 66 1.55 -8.85 -7.07
C ALA A 66 0.29 -8.93 -6.18
N GLU A 67 0.41 -9.42 -4.94
CA GLU A 67 -0.71 -9.47 -3.98
C GLU A 67 -1.17 -8.07 -3.55
N VAL A 68 -0.22 -7.16 -3.28
CA VAL A 68 -0.50 -5.77 -2.90
C VAL A 68 -1.16 -5.05 -4.07
N SER A 69 -0.60 -5.18 -5.28
CA SER A 69 -1.13 -4.56 -6.49
C SER A 69 -2.53 -5.07 -6.83
N SER A 70 -2.80 -6.36 -6.63
CA SER A 70 -4.12 -6.97 -6.84
C SER A 70 -5.17 -6.41 -5.88
N ILE A 71 -4.83 -6.29 -4.60
CA ILE A 71 -5.72 -5.73 -3.58
C ILE A 71 -5.98 -4.25 -3.84
N CYS A 72 -4.96 -3.46 -4.17
CA CYS A 72 -5.12 -2.06 -4.52
C CYS A 72 -6.06 -1.88 -5.71
N THR A 73 -5.84 -2.66 -6.78
CA THR A 73 -6.68 -2.62 -7.99
C THR A 73 -8.14 -3.01 -7.70
N ALA A 74 -8.36 -4.03 -6.86
CA ALA A 74 -9.70 -4.45 -6.48
C ALA A 74 -10.40 -3.43 -5.57
N ALA A 75 -9.66 -2.77 -4.67
CA ALA A 75 -10.20 -1.82 -3.71
C ALA A 75 -10.49 -0.44 -4.35
N TRP A 76 -9.69 -0.01 -5.32
CA TRP A 76 -9.78 1.31 -5.95
C TRP A 76 -10.65 1.30 -7.19
N THR A 77 -11.94 1.09 -6.99
CA THR A 77 -12.95 1.21 -8.04
C THR A 77 -13.02 2.64 -8.60
N THR A 78 -13.67 2.80 -9.76
CA THR A 78 -13.91 4.12 -10.36
C THR A 78 -14.57 5.09 -9.37
N ASP A 79 -15.56 4.63 -8.61
CA ASP A 79 -16.27 5.47 -7.62
C ASP A 79 -15.35 5.89 -6.46
N VAL A 80 -14.51 4.97 -5.97
CA VAL A 80 -13.53 5.27 -4.91
C VAL A 80 -12.52 6.32 -5.40
N LYS A 81 -12.02 6.16 -6.64
CA LYS A 81 -11.12 7.13 -7.27
C LYS A 81 -11.78 8.50 -7.44
N ALA A 82 -13.05 8.54 -7.84
CA ALA A 82 -13.80 9.79 -7.97
C ALA A 82 -13.98 10.50 -6.62
N LEU A 83 -14.35 9.76 -5.56
CA LEU A 83 -14.47 10.30 -4.19
C LEU A 83 -13.13 10.79 -3.65
N TRP A 84 -12.04 10.05 -3.89
CA TRP A 84 -10.69 10.44 -3.49
C TRP A 84 -10.24 11.71 -4.19
N LYS A 85 -10.45 11.79 -5.51
CA LYS A 85 -10.16 12.98 -6.31
C LYS A 85 -10.91 14.21 -5.76
N ALA A 86 -12.21 14.10 -5.50
CA ALA A 86 -13.01 15.19 -4.95
C ALA A 86 -12.50 15.66 -3.59
N LYS A 87 -12.07 14.73 -2.72
CA LYS A 87 -11.42 15.05 -1.44
C LYS A 87 -10.12 15.81 -1.64
N LEU A 88 -9.23 15.35 -2.54
CA LEU A 88 -7.96 16.02 -2.79
C LEU A 88 -8.14 17.46 -3.32
N ILE A 89 -9.17 17.71 -4.14
CA ILE A 89 -9.51 19.06 -4.61
C ILE A 89 -10.03 19.93 -3.46
N ALA A 90 -10.90 19.38 -2.62
CA ALA A 90 -11.43 20.09 -1.46
C ALA A 90 -10.31 20.51 -0.50
N ASP A 91 -9.36 19.61 -0.21
CA ASP A 91 -8.22 19.88 0.67
C ASP A 91 -7.27 20.96 0.14
N LYS A 92 -7.11 21.11 -1.18
CA LYS A 92 -6.30 22.18 -1.79
C LYS A 92 -6.87 23.57 -1.56
N SER A 93 -8.17 23.66 -1.33
CA SER A 93 -8.91 24.93 -1.23
C SER A 93 -8.88 25.52 0.18
N VAL A 94 -8.13 24.90 1.10
CA VAL A 94 -8.00 25.27 2.53
C VAL A 94 -6.62 25.84 2.82
#